data_AF-A0A482X2C0-F1
#
_entry.id   AF-A0A482X2C0-F1
#
_cell.length_a   1.000
_cell.length_b   1.000
_cell.length_c   1.000
_cell.angle_alpha   90.00
_cell.angle_beta   90.00
_cell.angle_gamma   90.00
#
_symmetry.space_group_name_H-M   'P 1'
#
loop_
_entity.id
_entity.type
_entity.pdbx_description
1 polymer ?
#
loop_
_entity_poly.entity_id
_entity_poly.type
_entity_poly.pdbx_seq_one_letter_code
_entity_poly.pdbx_strand_id
1 'polypeptide(L)'
;MELFTYGQVPYPGMHGREVIEQVERGYRMPKPTSHMIPDPIYRLMLQCWDADPDKRPTFEFLNHYFEDFTITSELPYREVSD
;
A
#
# COMPACT_ATOMS: atom_id res chain seq x y z
N MET A 1 -0.61 -0.29 2.46
CA MET A 1 -1.55 0.73 3.00
C MET A 1 -1.17 1.14 4.41
N GLU A 2 -1.16 0.21 5.36
CA GLU A 2 -0.92 0.51 6.79
C GLU A 2 0.36 1.29 7.08
N LEU A 3 1.45 1.00 6.35
CA LEU A 3 2.71 1.75 6.45
C LEU A 3 2.53 3.26 6.20
N PHE A 4 1.72 3.64 5.21
CA PHE A 4 1.48 5.04 4.86
C PHE A 4 0.36 5.68 5.70
N THR A 5 -0.51 4.87 6.29
CA THR A 5 -1.62 5.35 7.13
C THR A 5 -1.32 5.25 8.63
N TYR A 6 -0.05 5.02 9.00
CA TYR A 6 0.41 4.88 10.38
C TYR A 6 -0.37 3.83 11.19
N GLY A 7 -0.66 2.69 10.56
CA GLY A 7 -1.34 1.55 11.20
C GLY A 7 -2.86 1.69 11.31
N GLN A 8 -3.49 2.57 10.54
CA GLN A 8 -4.96 2.60 10.48
C GLN A 8 -5.53 1.27 9.96
N VAL A 9 -6.66 0.88 10.52
CA VAL A 9 -7.39 -0.34 10.16
C VAL A 9 -7.78 -0.32 8.67
N PRO A 10 -7.47 -1.39 7.91
CA PRO A 10 -7.93 -1.53 6.53
C PRO A 10 -9.45 -1.55 6.41
N TYR A 11 -9.98 -0.99 5.32
CA TYR A 11 -11.44 -0.95 5.05
C TYR A 11 -12.24 -0.36 6.21
N PRO A 12 -11.97 0.90 6.63
CA PRO A 12 -12.61 1.49 7.80
C PRO A 12 -14.13 1.54 7.64
N GLY A 13 -14.84 1.08 8.67
CA GLY A 13 -16.31 1.03 8.69
C GLY A 13 -16.93 -0.24 8.10
N MET A 14 -16.14 -1.15 7.52
CA MET A 14 -16.62 -2.45 7.03
C MET A 14 -16.29 -3.56 8.02
N HIS A 15 -17.22 -4.49 8.21
CA HIS A 15 -16.97 -5.71 8.97
C HIS A 15 -16.35 -6.80 8.08
N GLY A 16 -15.67 -7.79 8.68
CA GLY A 16 -14.88 -8.77 7.93
C GLY A 16 -15.63 -9.50 6.81
N ARG A 17 -16.90 -9.87 7.03
CA ARG A 17 -17.74 -10.50 5.99
C ARG A 17 -18.04 -9.55 4.83
N GLU A 18 -18.34 -8.30 5.13
CA GLU A 18 -18.60 -7.28 4.11
C GLU A 18 -17.34 -7.02 3.27
N VAL A 19 -16.16 -6.97 3.90
CA VAL A 19 -14.89 -6.82 3.18
C VAL A 19 -14.70 -7.95 2.16
N ILE A 20 -14.95 -9.21 2.57
CA ILE A 20 -14.84 -10.37 1.67
C ILE A 20 -15.79 -10.20 0.46
N GLU A 21 -17.07 -9.93 0.72
CA GLU A 21 -18.09 -9.79 -0.33
C GLU A 21 -17.76 -8.64 -1.30
N GLN A 22 -17.21 -7.53 -0.81
CA GLN A 22 -16.85 -6.38 -1.64
C GLN A 22 -15.58 -6.66 -2.48
N VAL A 23 -14.57 -7.26 -1.88
CA VAL A 23 -13.31 -7.63 -2.57
C VAL A 23 -13.58 -8.61 -3.70
N GLU A 24 -14.48 -9.59 -3.49
CA GLU A 24 -14.92 -10.53 -4.53
C GLU A 24 -15.63 -9.82 -5.69
N ARG A 25 -16.36 -8.74 -5.42
CA ARG A 25 -16.99 -7.88 -6.45
C ARG A 25 -16.01 -6.93 -7.16
N GLY A 26 -14.72 -7.00 -6.82
CA GLY A 26 -13.68 -6.18 -7.42
C GLY A 26 -13.44 -4.84 -6.70
N TYR A 27 -14.12 -4.58 -5.58
CA TYR A 27 -13.82 -3.40 -4.78
C TYR A 27 -12.40 -3.50 -4.21
N ARG A 28 -11.68 -2.38 -4.20
CA ARG A 28 -10.38 -2.23 -3.56
C ARG A 28 -10.38 -0.93 -2.76
N MET A 29 -9.64 -0.90 -1.66
CA MET A 29 -9.59 0.28 -0.82
C MET A 29 -9.11 1.50 -1.63
N PRO A 30 -9.85 2.62 -1.64
CA PRO A 30 -9.43 3.83 -2.33
C PRO A 30 -8.15 4.39 -1.71
N LYS A 31 -7.40 5.16 -2.49
CA LYS A 31 -6.23 5.89 -1.97
C LYS A 31 -6.70 6.82 -0.84
N PRO A 32 -6.14 6.72 0.37
CA PRO A 32 -6.48 7.60 1.48
C PRO A 32 -6.22 9.07 1.11
N THR A 33 -7.18 9.94 1.43
CA THR A 33 -7.04 11.39 1.22
C THR A 33 -6.37 12.10 2.39
N SER A 34 -6.41 11.50 3.57
CA SER A 34 -5.81 12.05 4.80
C SER A 34 -4.31 11.79 4.92
N HIS A 35 -3.76 10.87 4.12
CA HIS A 35 -2.36 10.45 4.19
C HIS A 35 -1.71 10.53 2.81
N MET A 36 -0.48 11.03 2.75
CA MET A 36 0.25 11.14 1.50
C MET A 36 0.77 9.77 1.06
N ILE A 37 0.11 9.18 0.05
CA ILE A 37 0.58 7.98 -0.65
C ILE A 37 0.99 8.37 -2.08
N PRO A 38 2.25 8.15 -2.49
CA PRO A 38 2.67 8.38 -3.86
C PRO A 38 1.84 7.55 -4.85
N ASP A 39 1.43 8.15 -5.97
CA ASP A 39 0.63 7.46 -6.99
C ASP A 39 1.27 6.18 -7.56
N PRO A 40 2.60 6.11 -7.79
CA PRO A 40 3.24 4.86 -8.21
C PRO A 40 3.06 3.75 -7.17
N ILE A 41 3.11 4.08 -5.89
CA ILE A 41 2.97 3.13 -4.79
C ILE A 41 1.53 2.64 -4.68
N TYR A 42 0.54 3.53 -4.81
CA TYR A 42 -0.85 3.11 -4.83
C TYR A 42 -1.17 2.22 -6.05
N ARG A 43 -0.63 2.55 -7.23
CA ARG A 43 -0.75 1.69 -8.43
C ARG A 43 -0.14 0.31 -8.20
N LEU A 44 1.03 0.24 -7.57
CA LEU A 44 1.65 -1.04 -7.20
C LEU A 44 0.78 -1.84 -6.22
N MET A 45 0.17 -1.19 -5.23
CA MET A 45 -0.78 -1.86 -4.33
C MET A 45 -1.96 -2.47 -5.10
N LEU A 46 -2.51 -1.76 -6.10
CA LEU A 46 -3.57 -2.29 -6.96
C LEU A 46 -3.11 -3.52 -7.75
N GLN A 47 -1.87 -3.54 -8.25
CA GLN A 47 -1.29 -4.71 -8.93
C GLN A 47 -1.15 -5.91 -7.98
N CYS A 48 -0.70 -5.67 -6.74
CA CYS A 48 -0.64 -6.71 -5.71
C CYS A 48 -2.03 -7.32 -5.37
N TRP A 49 -3.10 -6.56 -5.61
CA TRP A 49 -4.48 -6.97 -5.35
C TRP A 49 -5.25 -7.35 -6.61
N ASP A 50 -4.57 -7.71 -7.71
CA ASP A 50 -5.24 -8.23 -8.89
C ASP A 50 -6.10 -9.46 -8.53
N ALA A 51 -7.29 -9.51 -9.12
CA ALA A 51 -8.22 -10.63 -8.94
C ALA A 51 -7.61 -11.93 -9.47
N ASP A 52 -6.84 -11.85 -10.56
CA ASP A 52 -6.07 -12.93 -11.14
C ASP A 52 -4.73 -13.08 -10.40
N PRO A 53 -4.49 -14.19 -9.68
CA PRO A 53 -3.24 -14.40 -8.96
C PRO A 53 -2.00 -14.37 -9.85
N ASP A 54 -2.12 -14.80 -11.11
CA ASP A 54 -0.99 -14.89 -12.05
C ASP A 54 -0.55 -13.51 -12.56
N LYS A 55 -1.39 -12.49 -12.39
CA LYS A 55 -1.06 -11.09 -12.73
C LYS A 55 -0.41 -10.32 -11.59
N ARG A 56 -0.33 -10.91 -10.39
CA ARG A 56 0.29 -10.25 -9.24
C ARG A 56 1.80 -10.23 -9.40
N PRO A 57 2.49 -9.13 -9.03
CA PRO A 57 3.93 -9.07 -9.09
C PRO A 57 4.56 -10.09 -8.12
N THR A 58 5.74 -10.61 -8.49
CA THR A 58 6.54 -11.45 -7.60
C THR A 58 7.19 -10.61 -6.51
N PHE A 59 7.56 -11.25 -5.40
CA PHE A 59 8.34 -10.57 -4.36
C PHE A 59 9.70 -10.07 -4.84
N GLU A 60 10.33 -10.78 -5.79
CA GLU A 60 11.58 -10.33 -6.43
C GLU A 60 11.39 -9.00 -7.15
N PHE A 61 10.33 -8.87 -7.95
CA PHE A 61 9.98 -7.61 -8.60
C PHE A 61 9.70 -6.50 -7.57
N LEU A 62 8.94 -6.81 -6.52
CA LEU A 62 8.63 -5.84 -5.47
C LEU A 62 9.90 -5.34 -4.77
N ASN A 63 10.83 -6.24 -4.44
CA ASN A 63 12.08 -5.88 -3.79
C ASN A 63 12.90 -4.91 -4.65
N HIS A 64 13.13 -5.27 -5.92
CA HIS A 64 13.86 -4.41 -6.84
C HIS A 64 13.17 -3.06 -7.06
N TYR A 65 11.84 -3.07 -7.22
CA TYR A 65 11.05 -1.85 -7.36
C TYR A 65 11.25 -0.90 -6.17
N PHE A 66 11.28 -1.42 -4.94
CA PHE A 66 11.44 -0.60 -3.74
C PHE A 66 12.89 -0.19 -3.46
N GLU A 67 13.89 -0.95 -3.90
CA GLU A 67 15.31 -0.55 -3.84
C GLU A 67 15.57 0.70 -4.67
N ASP A 68 14.97 0.77 -5.86
CA ASP A 68 15.07 1.92 -6.77
C ASP A 68 14.10 3.04 -6.42
N PHE A 69 13.13 2.78 -5.53
CA PHE A 69 12.14 3.77 -5.11
C PHE A 69 12.77 4.76 -4.14
N THR A 70 13.40 5.79 -4.69
CA THR A 70 13.86 6.95 -3.91
C THR A 70 12.64 7.72 -3.41
N ILE A 71 12.19 7.43 -2.19
CA ILE A 71 11.42 8.42 -1.44
C ILE A 71 12.36 9.61 -1.31
N THR A 72 11.99 10.77 -1.85
CA THR A 72 12.65 12.04 -1.59
C THR A 72 12.41 12.42 -0.12
N SER A 73 12.97 11.64 0.78
CA SER A 73 13.17 11.95 2.18
C SER A 73 14.67 12.01 2.37
N GLU A 74 15.30 13.03 1.78
CA GLU A 74 16.50 13.58 2.40
C GLU A 74 16.08 14.30 3.70
N LEU A 75 15.61 13.53 4.67
CA LEU A 75 15.78 13.83 6.06
C LEU A 75 16.64 12.67 6.57
N PRO A 76 17.98 12.80 6.55
CA PRO A 76 18.81 11.84 7.27
C PRO A 76 18.23 11.69 8.67
N TYR A 77 18.10 10.44 9.13
CA TYR A 77 17.76 10.16 10.52
C TYR A 77 18.61 11.09 11.39
N ARG A 78 17.97 12.03 12.10
CA ARG A 78 18.70 12.92 13.00
C ARG A 78 19.23 12.06 14.14
N GLU A 79 20.55 11.92 14.20
CA GLU A 79 21.20 11.42 15.41
C GLU A 79 20.75 12.29 16.58
N VAL A 80 20.21 11.64 17.61
CA VAL A 80 19.90 12.31 18.87
C VAL A 80 21.24 12.69 19.48
N SER A 81 21.50 13.99 19.61
CA SER A 81 22.65 14.48 20.35
C SER A 81 22.47 14.11 21.83
N ASP A 82 23.46 13.44 22.42
CA ASP A 82 23.53 13.14 23.86
C ASP A 82 23.44 14.41 24.73
#